data_AF-A0AAN7IST0-F1
#
_entry.id   AF-A0AAN7IST0-F1
#
_cell.length_a   1.000
_cell.length_b   1.000
_cell.length_c   1.000
_cell.angle_alpha   90.00
_cell.angle_beta   90.00
_cell.angle_gamma   90.00
#
_symmetry.space_group_name_H-M   'P 1'
#
loop_
_entity.id
_entity.type
_entity.pdbx_description
1 polymer ?
#
loop_
_entity_poly.entity_id
_entity_poly.type
_entity_poly.pdbx_seq_one_letter_code
_entity_poly.pdbx_strand_id
1 'polypeptide(L)'
;MADNVKDFYQLLENISKSLEEMEEVFKSASSSSNATTESLADIKGFFNMSVDVVLLNEDFLSKFRKAAALLVDKTSILGQDRCNRLKKFNSEIDGEVGRLSNAVEKEKKRAELKKKRSMHVGTLETYISAFQPKRDEMRKMVSKHTELKKKLLDYEMQMIKEMPSFQNVYSQQKSSIETEISDFQENEQLLLKESQEIDRLRQEPSIDWSGLINAFYN
;
A
#
# COMPACT_ATOMS: atom_id res chain seq x y z
N MET A 1 -94.37 4.90 -60.86
CA MET A 1 -92.96 4.62 -61.22
C MET A 1 -92.03 5.82 -61.07
N ALA A 2 -92.52 7.07 -61.03
CA ALA A 2 -91.66 8.25 -60.85
C ALA A 2 -91.21 8.53 -59.39
N ASP A 3 -91.99 8.13 -58.36
CA ASP A 3 -91.63 8.38 -56.95
C ASP A 3 -90.47 7.51 -56.44
N ASN A 4 -90.44 6.21 -56.77
CA ASN A 4 -89.37 5.31 -56.33
C ASN A 4 -87.97 5.70 -56.84
N VAL A 5 -87.88 6.38 -57.99
CA VAL A 5 -86.60 6.81 -58.56
C VAL A 5 -86.05 8.02 -57.81
N LYS A 6 -86.93 8.94 -57.39
CA LYS A 6 -86.55 10.14 -56.64
C LYS A 6 -86.08 9.80 -55.24
N ASP A 7 -86.78 8.88 -54.57
CA ASP A 7 -86.39 8.37 -53.26
C ASP A 7 -85.03 7.63 -53.30
N PHE A 8 -84.74 6.92 -54.39
CA PHE A 8 -83.46 6.26 -54.60
C PHE A 8 -82.30 7.26 -54.75
N TYR A 9 -82.50 8.35 -55.52
CA TYR A 9 -81.47 9.38 -55.67
C TYR A 9 -81.24 10.18 -54.38
N GLN A 10 -82.30 10.43 -53.61
CA GLN A 10 -82.18 11.14 -52.32
C GLN A 10 -81.48 10.28 -51.27
N LEU A 11 -81.67 8.96 -51.31
CA LEU A 11 -80.93 8.02 -50.48
C LEU A 11 -79.44 8.00 -50.84
N LEU A 12 -79.09 8.01 -52.13
CA LEU A 12 -77.70 8.06 -52.60
C LEU A 12 -76.98 9.37 -52.20
N GLU A 13 -77.69 10.49 -52.26
CA GLU A 13 -77.15 11.79 -51.87
C GLU A 13 -76.93 11.86 -50.35
N ASN A 14 -77.88 11.35 -49.56
CA ASN A 14 -77.72 11.26 -48.11
C ASN A 14 -76.58 10.32 -47.70
N ILE A 15 -76.43 9.17 -48.38
CA ILE A 15 -75.31 8.24 -48.15
C ILE A 15 -73.97 8.90 -48.49
N SER A 16 -73.90 9.64 -49.61
CA SER A 16 -72.68 10.35 -50.00
C SER A 16 -72.31 11.45 -49.00
N LYS A 17 -73.31 12.19 -48.50
CA LYS A 17 -73.10 13.23 -47.48
C LYS A 17 -72.64 12.65 -46.14
N SER A 18 -73.23 11.52 -45.73
CA SER A 18 -72.78 10.79 -44.53
C SER A 18 -71.39 10.16 -44.70
N LEU A 19 -71.00 9.79 -45.91
CA LEU A 19 -69.64 9.30 -46.23
C LEU A 19 -68.61 10.44 -46.19
N GLU A 20 -68.93 11.62 -46.72
CA GLU A 20 -68.07 12.81 -46.64
C GLU A 20 -67.92 13.31 -45.20
N GLU A 21 -69.00 13.33 -44.41
CA GLU A 21 -68.96 13.64 -42.97
C GLU A 21 -68.14 12.61 -42.18
N MET A 22 -68.21 11.33 -42.55
CA MET A 22 -67.39 10.27 -41.92
C MET A 22 -65.91 10.40 -42.32
N GLU A 23 -65.60 10.81 -43.56
CA GLU A 23 -64.24 11.04 -44.04
C GLU A 23 -63.58 12.29 -43.39
N GLU A 24 -64.35 13.36 -43.14
CA GLU A 24 -63.92 14.54 -42.35
C GLU A 24 -63.58 14.18 -40.89
N VAL A 25 -64.37 13.31 -40.26
CA VAL A 25 -64.11 12.77 -38.91
C VAL A 25 -62.87 11.87 -38.88
N PHE A 26 -62.63 11.08 -39.93
CA PHE A 26 -61.42 10.25 -40.04
C PHE A 26 -60.14 11.06 -40.30
N LYS A 27 -60.21 12.17 -41.05
CA LYS A 27 -59.07 13.07 -41.31
C LYS A 27 -58.67 13.88 -40.08
N SER A 28 -59.64 14.30 -39.26
CA SER A 28 -59.39 14.98 -37.99
C SER A 28 -58.92 14.03 -36.86
N ALA A 29 -59.26 12.74 -36.91
CA ALA A 29 -58.72 11.71 -36.01
C ALA A 29 -57.30 11.20 -36.40
N SER A 30 -56.94 11.22 -37.69
CA SER A 30 -55.66 10.65 -38.18
C SER A 30 -54.42 11.51 -37.95
N SER A 31 -54.54 12.81 -37.67
CA SER A 31 -53.38 13.66 -37.34
C SER A 31 -52.87 13.49 -35.88
N SER A 32 -53.58 12.71 -35.05
CA SER A 32 -53.30 12.53 -33.61
C SER A 32 -52.64 11.18 -33.26
N SER A 33 -52.78 10.14 -34.11
CA SER A 33 -52.38 8.76 -33.77
C SER A 33 -50.93 8.38 -34.12
N ASN A 34 -50.31 9.00 -35.13
CA ASN A 34 -48.92 8.70 -35.50
C ASN A 34 -47.91 9.20 -34.45
N ALA A 35 -48.12 10.40 -33.90
CA ALA A 35 -47.21 10.99 -32.91
C ALA A 35 -47.20 10.23 -31.57
N THR A 36 -48.31 9.60 -31.18
CA THR A 36 -48.42 8.86 -29.91
C THR A 36 -47.89 7.43 -29.99
N THR A 37 -47.92 6.80 -31.17
CA THR A 37 -47.33 5.48 -31.41
C THR A 37 -45.80 5.54 -31.54
N GLU A 38 -45.26 6.56 -32.20
CA GLU A 38 -43.83 6.84 -32.26
C GLU A 38 -43.26 7.19 -30.87
N SER A 39 -43.92 8.07 -30.11
CA SER A 39 -43.49 8.41 -28.74
C SER A 39 -43.46 7.21 -27.79
N LEU A 40 -44.38 6.24 -27.97
CA LEU A 40 -44.40 5.02 -27.18
C LEU A 40 -43.24 4.08 -27.55
N ALA A 41 -42.88 4.02 -28.83
CA ALA A 41 -41.71 3.28 -29.29
C ALA A 41 -40.42 3.92 -28.76
N ASP A 42 -40.33 5.25 -28.78
CA ASP A 42 -39.19 6.01 -28.27
C ASP A 42 -38.96 5.80 -26.77
N ILE A 43 -40.01 5.93 -25.93
CA ILE A 43 -39.90 5.67 -24.48
C ILE A 43 -39.44 4.24 -24.21
N LYS A 44 -40.01 3.26 -24.92
CA LYS A 44 -39.58 1.85 -24.78
C LYS A 44 -38.13 1.66 -25.20
N GLY A 45 -37.69 2.36 -26.25
CA GLY A 45 -36.30 2.39 -26.69
C GLY A 45 -35.35 2.91 -25.61
N PHE A 46 -35.72 4.00 -24.93
CA PHE A 46 -34.92 4.55 -23.82
C PHE A 46 -34.86 3.63 -22.61
N PHE A 47 -35.93 2.90 -22.29
CA PHE A 47 -35.91 1.93 -21.18
C PHE A 47 -35.02 0.70 -21.43
N ASN A 48 -34.66 0.43 -22.69
CA ASN A 48 -33.69 -0.61 -23.02
C ASN A 48 -32.23 -0.14 -22.90
N MET A 49 -32.00 1.16 -22.63
CA MET A 49 -30.69 1.74 -22.38
C MET A 49 -30.45 1.91 -20.87
N SER A 50 -29.20 2.08 -20.47
CA SER A 50 -28.90 2.41 -19.07
C SER A 50 -29.37 3.83 -18.76
N VAL A 51 -29.82 4.03 -17.51
CA VAL A 51 -30.31 5.33 -17.02
C VAL A 51 -29.27 6.43 -17.21
N ASP A 52 -27.99 6.13 -16.94
CA ASP A 52 -26.88 7.05 -17.12
C ASP A 52 -26.73 7.50 -18.57
N VAL A 53 -26.88 6.58 -19.54
CA VAL A 53 -26.78 6.89 -20.98
C VAL A 53 -27.92 7.79 -21.42
N VAL A 54 -29.14 7.56 -20.92
CA VAL A 54 -30.32 8.33 -21.32
C VAL A 54 -30.34 9.71 -20.66
N LEU A 55 -30.05 9.79 -19.36
CA LEU A 55 -30.23 11.02 -18.58
C LEU A 55 -29.01 11.94 -18.59
N LEU A 56 -27.79 11.43 -18.84
CA LEU A 56 -26.58 12.26 -18.92
C LEU A 56 -26.22 12.64 -20.36
N ASN A 57 -26.94 12.13 -21.35
CA ASN A 57 -26.84 12.56 -22.75
C ASN A 57 -27.96 13.54 -23.07
N GLU A 58 -27.60 14.77 -23.44
CA GLU A 58 -28.58 15.85 -23.64
C GLU A 58 -29.55 15.59 -24.80
N ASP A 59 -29.08 14.92 -25.86
CA ASP A 59 -29.92 14.56 -27.01
C ASP A 59 -30.95 13.48 -26.64
N PHE A 60 -30.53 12.46 -25.90
CA PHE A 60 -31.43 11.40 -25.43
C PHE A 60 -32.40 11.91 -24.36
N LEU A 61 -31.94 12.73 -23.43
CA LEU A 61 -32.78 13.37 -22.42
C LEU A 61 -33.84 14.27 -23.07
N SER A 62 -33.46 15.07 -24.08
CA SER A 62 -34.38 15.94 -24.82
C SER A 62 -35.46 15.13 -25.55
N LYS A 63 -35.06 14.06 -26.24
CA LYS A 63 -36.01 13.15 -26.91
C LYS A 63 -36.91 12.41 -25.92
N PHE A 64 -36.36 11.94 -24.80
CA PHE A 64 -37.12 11.30 -23.73
C PHE A 64 -38.16 12.26 -23.15
N ARG A 65 -37.81 13.52 -22.84
CA ARG A 65 -38.75 14.53 -22.33
C ARG A 65 -39.88 14.81 -23.31
N LYS A 66 -39.57 14.92 -24.61
CA LYS A 66 -40.57 15.14 -25.66
C LYS A 66 -41.55 13.96 -25.76
N ALA A 67 -41.03 12.74 -25.81
CA ALA A 67 -41.85 11.54 -25.84
C ALA A 67 -42.69 11.37 -24.55
N ALA A 68 -42.10 11.69 -23.39
CA ALA A 68 -42.78 11.67 -22.09
C ALA A 68 -43.92 12.68 -22.02
N ALA A 69 -43.69 13.92 -22.48
CA ALA A 69 -44.69 14.99 -22.51
C ALA A 69 -45.92 14.62 -23.37
N LEU A 70 -45.69 13.92 -24.50
CA LEU A 70 -46.78 13.48 -25.39
C LEU A 70 -47.62 12.33 -24.80
N LEU A 71 -47.10 11.64 -23.78
CA LEU A 71 -47.70 10.43 -23.21
C LEU A 71 -48.26 10.58 -21.79
N VAL A 72 -47.84 11.59 -21.02
CA VAL A 72 -48.20 11.75 -19.59
C VAL A 72 -49.70 11.77 -19.28
N ASP A 73 -50.54 12.25 -20.21
CA ASP A 73 -51.99 12.32 -20.01
C ASP A 73 -52.78 11.39 -20.98
N LYS A 74 -52.09 10.45 -21.66
CA LYS A 74 -52.71 9.50 -22.60
C LYS A 74 -53.05 8.17 -21.94
N THR A 75 -53.99 8.23 -20.99
CA THR A 75 -54.43 7.09 -20.18
C THR A 75 -55.06 5.96 -20.99
N SER A 76 -55.65 6.26 -22.16
CA SER A 76 -56.15 5.27 -23.12
C SER A 76 -55.05 4.41 -23.77
N ILE A 77 -53.79 4.86 -23.73
CA ILE A 77 -52.64 4.18 -24.37
C ILE A 77 -51.79 3.45 -23.32
N LEU A 78 -51.45 4.14 -22.22
CA LEU A 78 -50.53 3.61 -21.20
C LEU A 78 -51.23 2.97 -20.00
N GLY A 79 -52.50 3.31 -19.74
CA GLY A 79 -53.19 3.04 -18.49
C GLY A 79 -52.83 4.04 -17.39
N GLN A 80 -53.76 4.27 -16.45
CA GLN A 80 -53.66 5.33 -15.45
C GLN A 80 -52.40 5.25 -14.58
N ASP A 81 -52.05 4.07 -14.08
CA ASP A 81 -50.87 3.89 -13.20
C ASP A 81 -49.56 4.28 -13.91
N ARG A 82 -49.40 3.88 -15.18
CA ARG A 82 -48.19 4.18 -15.96
C ARG A 82 -48.09 5.67 -16.30
N CYS A 83 -49.21 6.31 -16.67
CA CYS A 83 -49.27 7.77 -16.85
C CYS A 83 -48.84 8.51 -15.58
N ASN A 84 -49.39 8.12 -14.42
CA ASN A 84 -49.06 8.74 -13.14
C ASN A 84 -47.56 8.61 -12.79
N ARG A 85 -46.97 7.43 -13.01
CA ARG A 85 -45.54 7.18 -12.79
C ARG A 85 -44.66 7.99 -13.74
N LEU A 86 -45.00 8.05 -15.03
CA LEU A 86 -44.28 8.83 -16.02
C LEU A 86 -44.35 10.33 -15.70
N LYS A 87 -45.52 10.81 -15.25
CA LYS A 87 -45.74 12.20 -14.85
C LYS A 87 -44.88 12.58 -13.65
N LYS A 88 -44.87 11.73 -12.62
CA LYS A 88 -44.00 11.92 -11.45
C LYS A 88 -42.54 11.94 -11.84
N PHE A 89 -42.08 10.94 -12.59
CA PHE A 89 -40.68 10.84 -12.99
C PHE A 89 -40.23 12.04 -13.84
N ASN A 90 -41.06 12.45 -14.81
CA ASN A 90 -40.75 13.60 -15.67
C ASN A 90 -40.73 14.93 -14.88
N SER A 91 -41.54 15.06 -13.82
CA SER A 91 -41.51 16.23 -12.94
C SER A 91 -40.27 16.30 -12.05
N GLU A 92 -39.63 15.16 -11.77
CA GLU A 92 -38.44 15.04 -10.92
C GLU A 92 -37.14 14.87 -11.74
N ILE A 93 -37.23 14.87 -13.08
CA ILE A 93 -36.14 14.45 -13.97
C ILE A 93 -34.88 15.31 -13.83
N ASP A 94 -35.02 16.61 -13.62
CA ASP A 94 -33.88 17.52 -13.42
C ASP A 94 -33.15 17.21 -12.11
N GLY A 95 -33.90 16.84 -11.07
CA GLY A 95 -33.34 16.38 -9.81
C GLY A 95 -32.58 15.06 -9.98
N GLU A 96 -33.09 14.14 -10.80
CA GLU A 96 -32.39 12.88 -11.11
C GLU A 96 -31.12 13.10 -11.96
N VAL A 97 -31.17 13.96 -12.98
CA VAL A 97 -30.00 14.35 -13.77
C VAL A 97 -28.92 14.96 -12.88
N GLY A 98 -29.30 15.85 -11.96
CA GLY A 98 -28.38 16.44 -10.98
C GLY A 98 -27.78 15.40 -10.03
N ARG A 99 -28.58 14.45 -9.53
CA ARG A 99 -28.10 13.33 -8.69
C ARG A 99 -27.10 12.45 -9.43
N LEU A 100 -27.40 12.07 -10.68
CA LEU A 100 -26.56 11.23 -11.51
C LEU A 100 -25.24 11.92 -11.89
N SER A 101 -25.30 13.20 -12.27
CA SER A 101 -24.11 14.00 -12.56
C SER A 101 -23.18 14.08 -11.34
N ASN A 102 -23.76 14.29 -10.15
CA ASN A 102 -23.01 14.26 -8.89
C ASN A 102 -22.42 12.88 -8.58
N ALA A 103 -23.12 11.78 -8.91
CA ALA A 103 -22.61 10.43 -8.74
C ALA A 103 -21.40 10.16 -9.66
N VAL A 104 -21.45 10.59 -10.92
CA VAL A 104 -20.33 10.49 -11.86
C VAL A 104 -19.12 11.28 -11.36
N GLU A 105 -19.30 12.51 -10.89
CA GLU A 105 -18.20 13.30 -10.31
C GLU A 105 -17.61 12.65 -9.05
N LYS A 106 -18.44 12.05 -8.20
CA LYS A 106 -17.95 11.28 -7.05
C LYS A 106 -17.17 10.04 -7.47
N GLU A 107 -17.58 9.34 -8.52
CA GLU A 107 -16.86 8.16 -9.02
C GLU A 107 -15.51 8.54 -9.62
N LYS A 108 -15.42 9.67 -10.35
CA LYS A 108 -14.13 10.23 -10.82
C LYS A 108 -13.19 10.51 -9.64
N LYS A 109 -13.68 11.21 -8.61
CA LYS A 109 -12.90 11.49 -7.39
C LYS A 109 -12.47 10.20 -6.68
N ARG A 110 -13.35 9.21 -6.60
CA ARG A 110 -13.03 7.89 -6.03
C ARG A 110 -11.94 7.17 -6.81
N ALA A 111 -11.97 7.21 -8.13
CA ALA A 111 -10.95 6.60 -8.99
C ALA A 111 -9.57 7.26 -8.77
N GLU A 112 -9.52 8.58 -8.67
CA GLU A 112 -8.29 9.32 -8.34
C GLU A 112 -7.75 8.96 -6.96
N LEU A 113 -8.62 8.89 -5.95
CA LEU A 113 -8.25 8.47 -4.59
C LEU A 113 -7.73 7.03 -4.57
N LYS A 114 -8.34 6.13 -5.35
CA LYS A 114 -7.86 4.75 -5.50
C LYS A 114 -6.46 4.69 -6.12
N LYS A 115 -6.19 5.53 -7.13
CA LYS A 115 -4.85 5.64 -7.74
C LYS A 115 -3.81 6.16 -6.73
N LYS A 116 -4.13 7.22 -5.97
CA LYS A 116 -3.26 7.75 -4.91
C LYS A 116 -2.99 6.71 -3.82
N ARG A 117 -4.01 6.00 -3.36
CA ARG A 117 -3.86 4.90 -2.40
C ARG A 117 -2.91 3.83 -2.91
N SER A 118 -3.04 3.42 -4.18
CA SER A 118 -2.15 2.41 -4.76
C SER A 118 -0.68 2.84 -4.72
N MET A 119 -0.40 4.12 -4.99
CA MET A 119 0.96 4.67 -4.92
C MET A 119 1.52 4.64 -3.50
N HIS A 120 0.72 5.02 -2.51
CA HIS A 120 1.13 4.97 -1.10
C HIS A 120 1.38 3.54 -0.62
N VAL A 121 0.55 2.58 -1.02
CA VAL A 121 0.74 1.15 -0.69
C VAL A 121 2.06 0.64 -1.28
N GLY A 122 2.34 0.91 -2.56
CA GLY A 122 3.61 0.49 -3.18
C GLY A 122 4.84 1.14 -2.53
N THR A 123 4.71 2.40 -2.08
CA THR A 123 5.78 3.09 -1.33
C THR A 123 6.01 2.42 0.03
N LEU A 124 4.94 2.08 0.76
CA LEU A 124 5.02 1.38 2.04
C LEU A 124 5.69 0.01 1.88
N GLU A 125 5.29 -0.77 0.87
CA GLU A 125 5.89 -2.06 0.56
C GLU A 125 7.39 -1.92 0.27
N THR A 126 7.78 -0.90 -0.51
CA THR A 126 9.19 -0.59 -0.79
C THR A 126 9.98 -0.32 0.48
N TYR A 127 9.43 0.49 1.39
CA TYR A 127 10.07 0.77 2.68
C TYR A 127 10.16 -0.46 3.56
N ILE A 128 9.11 -1.28 3.64
CA ILE A 128 9.15 -2.54 4.37
C ILE A 128 10.28 -3.41 3.84
N SER A 129 10.38 -3.61 2.52
CA SER A 129 11.45 -4.39 1.90
C SER A 129 12.84 -3.82 2.15
N ALA A 130 13.00 -2.49 2.16
CA ALA A 130 14.29 -1.85 2.42
C ALA A 130 14.75 -1.97 3.88
N PHE A 131 13.81 -1.83 4.84
CA PHE A 131 14.14 -1.84 6.27
C PHE A 131 14.19 -3.24 6.88
N GLN A 132 13.47 -4.20 6.32
CA GLN A 132 13.37 -5.56 6.85
C GLN A 132 14.74 -6.24 7.07
N PRO A 133 15.69 -6.21 6.11
CA PRO A 133 17.00 -6.82 6.31
C PRO A 133 17.77 -6.20 7.46
N LYS A 134 17.72 -4.86 7.60
CA LYS A 134 18.40 -4.14 8.68
C LYS A 134 17.79 -4.45 10.04
N ARG A 135 16.46 -4.55 10.11
CA ARG A 135 15.76 -4.98 11.32
C ARG A 135 16.16 -6.39 11.74
N ASP A 136 16.24 -7.31 10.78
CA ASP A 136 16.62 -8.70 11.03
C ASP A 136 18.09 -8.82 11.44
N GLU A 137 18.97 -8.00 10.85
CA GLU A 137 20.38 -7.87 11.25
C GLU A 137 20.50 -7.37 12.71
N MET A 138 19.78 -6.30 13.07
CA MET A 138 19.76 -5.79 14.46
C MET A 138 19.24 -6.84 15.44
N ARG A 139 18.21 -7.62 15.06
CA ARG A 139 17.70 -8.71 15.90
C ARG A 139 18.79 -9.76 16.16
N LYS A 140 19.56 -10.16 15.14
CA LYS A 140 20.69 -11.08 15.30
C LYS A 140 21.77 -10.50 16.23
N MET A 141 22.08 -9.22 16.09
CA MET A 141 23.05 -8.54 16.97
C MET A 141 22.60 -8.56 18.44
N VAL A 142 21.33 -8.27 18.70
CA VAL A 142 20.75 -8.33 20.06
C VAL A 142 20.86 -9.74 20.64
N SER A 143 20.50 -10.77 19.87
CA SER A 143 20.64 -12.16 20.31
C SER A 143 22.10 -12.52 20.66
N LYS A 144 23.05 -12.14 19.81
CA LYS A 144 24.48 -12.39 20.04
C LYS A 144 24.99 -11.64 21.28
N HIS A 145 24.57 -10.41 21.48
CA HIS A 145 24.92 -9.62 22.66
C HIS A 145 24.40 -10.27 23.95
N THR A 146 23.17 -10.76 23.96
CA THR A 146 22.61 -11.50 25.11
C THR A 146 23.39 -12.78 25.40
N GLU A 147 23.78 -13.52 24.37
CA GLU A 147 24.61 -14.73 24.53
C GLU A 147 25.99 -14.40 25.12
N LEU A 148 26.65 -13.36 24.60
CA LEU A 148 27.96 -12.91 25.10
C LEU A 148 27.88 -12.43 26.55
N LYS A 149 26.82 -11.72 26.93
CA LYS A 149 26.58 -11.33 28.33
C LYS A 149 26.46 -12.54 29.25
N LYS A 150 25.77 -13.60 28.81
CA LYS A 150 25.68 -14.84 29.58
C LYS A 150 27.05 -15.50 29.74
N LYS A 151 27.82 -15.61 28.66
CA LYS A 151 29.19 -16.16 28.72
C LYS A 151 30.11 -15.36 29.63
N LEU A 152 30.01 -14.03 29.60
CA LEU A 152 30.79 -13.16 30.48
C LEU A 152 30.49 -13.46 31.95
N LEU A 153 29.21 -13.54 32.32
CA LEU A 153 28.79 -13.90 33.67
C LEU A 153 29.30 -15.29 34.09
N ASP A 154 29.26 -16.26 33.19
CA ASP A 154 29.80 -17.60 33.44
C ASP A 154 31.31 -17.56 33.72
N TYR A 155 32.08 -16.77 32.96
CA TYR A 155 33.52 -16.57 33.19
C TYR A 155 33.80 -15.83 34.50
N GLU A 156 33.06 -14.77 34.80
CA GLU A 156 33.20 -14.03 36.06
C GLU A 156 32.95 -14.96 37.26
N MET A 157 31.95 -15.83 37.18
CA MET A 157 31.65 -16.80 38.24
C MET A 157 32.75 -17.86 38.38
N GLN A 158 33.37 -18.29 37.27
CA GLN A 158 34.56 -19.16 37.33
C GLN A 158 35.75 -18.45 37.99
N MET A 159 36.01 -17.18 37.63
CA MET A 159 37.07 -16.41 38.28
C MET A 159 36.86 -16.29 39.78
N ILE A 160 35.63 -15.95 40.21
CA ILE A 160 35.27 -15.87 41.64
C ILE A 160 35.50 -17.21 42.34
N LYS A 161 35.20 -18.33 41.67
CA LYS A 161 35.40 -19.67 42.22
C LYS A 161 36.87 -20.05 42.36
N GLU A 162 37.71 -19.72 41.37
CA GLU A 162 39.14 -20.08 41.37
C GLU A 162 40.01 -19.12 42.18
N MET A 163 39.57 -17.87 42.39
CA MET A 163 40.34 -16.83 43.09
C MET A 163 40.83 -17.25 44.49
N PRO A 164 40.03 -17.91 45.35
CA PRO A 164 40.50 -18.35 46.66
C PRO A 164 41.60 -19.40 46.57
N SER A 165 41.52 -20.32 45.60
CA SER A 165 42.54 -21.33 45.37
C SER A 165 43.87 -20.68 44.97
N PHE A 166 43.82 -19.75 44.02
CA PHE A 166 44.98 -18.97 43.61
C PHE A 166 45.60 -18.18 44.78
N GLN A 167 44.77 -17.46 45.55
CA GLN A 167 45.24 -16.70 46.71
C GLN A 167 45.87 -17.59 47.78
N ASN A 168 45.33 -18.78 48.01
CA ASN A 168 45.87 -19.73 48.97
C ASN A 168 47.25 -20.25 48.52
N VAL A 169 47.38 -20.69 47.27
CA VAL A 169 48.67 -21.14 46.70
C VAL A 169 49.71 -20.02 46.79
N TYR A 170 49.34 -18.81 46.37
CA TYR A 170 50.23 -17.66 46.45
C TYR A 170 50.65 -17.36 47.89
N SER A 171 49.71 -17.33 48.84
CA SER A 171 50.02 -17.02 50.24
C SER A 171 50.91 -18.08 50.90
N GLN A 172 50.73 -19.35 50.54
CA GLN A 172 51.57 -20.45 51.03
C GLN A 172 53.00 -20.36 50.48
N GLN A 173 53.16 -19.99 49.21
CA GLN A 173 54.46 -19.97 48.55
C GLN A 173 55.18 -18.63 48.64
N LYS A 174 54.49 -17.55 49.02
CA LYS A 174 55.03 -16.17 49.01
C LYS A 174 56.37 -16.05 49.71
N SER A 175 56.47 -16.54 50.94
CA SER A 175 57.70 -16.47 51.74
C SER A 175 58.85 -17.24 51.10
N SER A 176 58.57 -18.41 50.50
CA SER A 176 59.57 -19.23 49.80
C SER A 176 60.07 -18.51 48.56
N ILE A 177 59.14 -17.98 47.75
CA ILE A 177 59.47 -17.23 46.53
C ILE A 177 60.30 -15.99 46.85
N GLU A 178 59.91 -15.21 47.86
CA GLU A 178 60.66 -14.01 48.26
C GLU A 178 62.07 -14.37 48.76
N THR A 179 62.21 -15.47 49.50
CA THR A 179 63.52 -15.97 49.97
C THR A 179 64.38 -16.45 48.80
N GLU A 180 63.85 -17.29 47.92
CA GLU A 180 64.57 -17.81 46.75
C GLU A 180 65.03 -16.69 45.80
N ILE A 181 64.22 -15.65 45.62
CA ILE A 181 64.60 -14.47 44.83
C ILE A 181 65.74 -13.71 45.52
N SER A 182 65.68 -13.52 46.83
CA SER A 182 66.74 -12.84 47.59
C SER A 182 68.06 -13.61 47.53
N ASP A 183 68.02 -14.92 47.81
CA ASP A 183 69.19 -15.80 47.78
C ASP A 183 69.83 -15.82 46.39
N PHE A 184 69.01 -15.88 45.33
CA PHE A 184 69.49 -15.80 43.95
C PHE A 184 70.24 -14.48 43.69
N GLN A 185 69.68 -13.35 44.14
CA GLN A 185 70.32 -12.03 43.97
C GLN A 185 71.64 -11.92 44.72
N GLU A 186 71.71 -12.43 45.96
CA GLU A 186 72.95 -12.46 46.75
C GLU A 186 74.03 -13.32 46.08
N ASN A 187 73.63 -14.50 45.59
CA ASN A 187 74.55 -15.41 44.90
C ASN A 187 75.09 -14.81 43.60
N GLU A 188 74.26 -14.14 42.80
CA GLU A 188 74.70 -13.43 41.59
C GLU A 188 75.73 -12.33 41.91
N GLN A 189 75.52 -11.58 43.01
CA GLN A 189 76.50 -10.58 43.45
C GLN A 189 77.83 -11.19 43.90
N LEU A 190 77.79 -12.33 44.60
CA LEU A 190 78.98 -13.05 45.02
C LEU A 190 79.74 -13.60 43.81
N LEU A 191 79.04 -14.23 42.85
CA LEU A 191 79.63 -14.72 41.61
C LEU A 191 80.33 -13.60 40.84
N LEU A 192 79.74 -12.41 40.78
CA LEU A 192 80.36 -11.25 40.13
C LEU A 192 81.65 -10.83 40.86
N LYS A 193 81.64 -10.78 42.20
CA LYS A 193 82.84 -10.44 42.99
C LYS A 193 83.96 -11.46 42.83
N GLU A 194 83.64 -12.74 42.93
CA GLU A 194 84.60 -13.83 42.74
C GLU A 194 85.18 -13.81 41.31
N SER A 195 84.36 -13.54 40.30
CA SER A 195 84.83 -13.40 38.92
C SER A 195 85.83 -12.24 38.77
N GLN A 196 85.54 -11.09 39.38
CA GLN A 196 86.45 -9.94 39.39
C GLN A 196 87.76 -10.23 40.12
N GLU A 197 87.73 -10.93 41.24
CA GLU A 197 88.94 -11.29 41.99
C GLU A 197 89.77 -12.34 41.23
N ILE A 198 89.15 -13.34 40.60
CA ILE A 198 89.85 -14.29 39.71
C ILE A 198 90.55 -13.54 38.57
N ASP A 199 89.87 -12.60 37.92
CA ASP A 199 90.46 -11.81 36.85
C ASP A 199 91.65 -10.98 37.35
N ARG A 200 91.54 -10.37 38.54
CA ARG A 200 92.63 -9.64 39.18
C ARG A 200 93.83 -10.55 39.51
N LEU A 201 93.60 -11.69 40.15
CA LEU A 201 94.63 -12.67 40.51
C LEU A 201 95.34 -13.25 39.28
N ARG A 202 94.65 -13.32 38.13
CA ARG A 202 95.27 -13.71 36.85
C ARG A 202 96.11 -12.60 36.23
N GLN A 203 95.72 -11.33 36.39
CA GLN A 203 96.46 -10.20 35.84
C GLN A 203 97.78 -9.95 36.57
N GLU A 204 97.83 -10.15 37.89
CA GLU A 204 98.99 -9.80 38.71
C GLU A 204 100.28 -10.54 38.29
N PRO A 205 100.32 -11.89 38.16
CA PRO A 205 101.50 -12.57 37.61
C PRO A 205 101.76 -12.25 36.14
N SER A 206 100.72 -11.90 35.36
CA SER A 206 100.87 -11.56 33.95
C SER A 206 101.64 -10.25 33.76
N ILE A 207 101.42 -9.27 34.65
CA ILE A 207 102.16 -8.00 34.66
C ILE A 207 103.63 -8.26 35.00
N ASP A 208 103.90 -9.00 36.06
CA ASP A 208 105.26 -9.33 36.49
C ASP A 208 105.99 -10.18 35.44
N TRP A 209 105.31 -11.17 34.86
CA TRP A 209 105.85 -12.01 33.79
C TRP A 209 106.15 -11.20 32.53
N SER A 210 105.27 -10.28 32.14
CA SER A 210 105.52 -9.37 31.02
C SER A 210 106.70 -8.43 31.30
N GLY A 211 106.83 -7.95 32.55
CA GLY A 211 107.98 -7.18 33.01
C GLY A 211 109.29 -7.96 32.92
N LEU A 212 109.29 -9.22 33.35
CA LEU A 212 110.44 -10.13 33.21
C LEU A 212 110.79 -10.37 31.75
N ILE A 213 109.83 -10.71 30.89
CA ILE A 213 110.08 -10.88 29.45
C ILE A 213 110.72 -9.61 28.87
N ASN A 214 110.19 -8.43 29.16
CA ASN A 214 110.75 -7.16 28.70
C ASN A 214 112.17 -6.92 29.23
N ALA A 215 112.49 -7.32 30.47
CA ALA A 215 113.82 -7.14 31.06
C ALA A 215 114.88 -8.10 30.47
N PHE A 216 114.48 -9.24 29.92
CA PHE A 216 115.40 -10.24 29.36
C PHE A 216 115.49 -10.23 27.82
N TYR A 217 114.52 -9.64 27.13
CA TYR A 217 114.41 -9.70 25.66
C TYR A 217 114.28 -8.33 24.97
N ASN A 218 114.30 -7.21 25.70
CA ASN A 218 114.50 -5.87 25.14
C ASN A 218 115.82 -5.25 25.64
#